data_AF-A0A2E0CIA4-F1
#
_entry.id   AF-A0A2E0CIA4-F1
#
_cell.length_a   1.000
_cell.length_b   1.000
_cell.length_c   1.000
_cell.angle_alpha   90.00
_cell.angle_beta   90.00
_cell.angle_gamma   90.00
#
_symmetry.space_group_name_H-M   'P 1'
#
loop_
_entity.id
_entity.type
_entity.pdbx_description
1 polymer ?
#
loop_
_entity_poly.entity_id
_entity_poly.type
_entity_poly.pdbx_seq_one_letter_code
_entity_poly.pdbx_strand_id
1 'polypeptide(L)'
;MTDKIKIKINDSSINLKLNEFWYFRYYIKNITHFYNQSENKSKKILISFPGTSLRLIAGQREVQSISDQVKSYIDFFDDQII
;
A
#
# COMPACT_ATOMS: atom_id res chain seq x y z
N MET A 1 12.28 -0.23 -20.54
CA MET A 1 10.94 -0.26 -19.92
C MET A 1 11.15 0.04 -18.45
N THR A 2 10.54 1.11 -17.91
CA THR A 2 10.59 1.36 -16.46
C THR A 2 9.54 0.46 -15.83
N ASP A 3 9.95 -0.55 -15.07
CA ASP A 3 9.01 -1.48 -14.42
C ASP A 3 8.12 -0.69 -13.47
N LYS A 4 6.87 -0.47 -13.89
CA LYS A 4 5.87 0.23 -13.09
C LYS A 4 5.26 -0.77 -12.12
N ILE A 5 5.43 -0.53 -10.84
CA ILE A 5 4.85 -1.32 -9.76
C ILE A 5 3.36 -0.98 -9.70
N LYS A 6 2.50 -1.96 -9.96
CA LYS A 6 1.05 -1.75 -9.97
C LYS A 6 0.44 -2.29 -8.68
N ILE A 7 -0.19 -1.41 -7.90
CA ILE A 7 -0.92 -1.76 -6.69
C ILE A 7 -2.42 -1.63 -6.97
N LYS A 8 -3.17 -2.71 -6.74
CA LYS A 8 -4.63 -2.75 -6.90
C LYS A 8 -5.31 -2.26 -5.63
N ILE A 9 -6.30 -1.40 -5.82
CA ILE A 9 -7.09 -0.76 -4.77
C ILE A 9 -8.56 -0.81 -5.22
N ASN A 10 -9.32 -1.80 -4.74
CA ASN A 10 -10.68 -2.10 -5.21
C ASN A 10 -10.71 -2.18 -6.75
N ASP A 11 -11.60 -1.40 -7.40
CA ASP A 11 -11.74 -1.32 -8.86
C ASP A 11 -10.71 -0.40 -9.53
N SER A 12 -9.80 0.17 -8.75
CA SER A 12 -8.75 1.09 -9.21
C SER A 12 -7.36 0.50 -9.04
N SER A 13 -6.37 1.18 -9.63
CA SER A 13 -4.97 0.84 -9.40
C SER A 13 -4.10 2.09 -9.47
N ILE A 14 -3.02 2.07 -8.70
CA ILE A 14 -1.94 3.06 -8.81
C ILE A 14 -0.74 2.40 -9.50
N ASN A 15 -0.05 3.19 -10.33
CA ASN A 15 1.20 2.78 -10.96
C ASN A 15 2.32 3.61 -10.34
N LEU A 16 3.27 2.95 -9.70
CA LEU A 16 4.36 3.57 -8.96
C LEU A 16 5.70 3.29 -9.67
N LYS A 17 6.57 4.29 -9.67
CA LYS A 17 8.01 4.09 -9.90
C LYS A 17 8.65 3.48 -8.65
N LEU A 18 9.87 2.94 -8.80
CA LEU A 18 10.58 2.30 -7.68
C LEU A 18 10.78 3.22 -6.47
N ASN A 19 11.16 4.49 -6.70
CA ASN A 19 11.31 5.47 -5.61
C ASN A 19 9.96 5.80 -4.93
N GLU A 20 8.89 5.93 -5.71
CA GLU A 20 7.53 6.16 -5.20
C GLU A 20 7.03 4.96 -4.39
N PHE A 21 7.40 3.74 -4.80
CA PHE A 21 7.07 2.51 -4.09
C PHE A 21 7.67 2.47 -2.69
N TRP A 22 8.94 2.85 -2.50
CA TRP A 22 9.56 2.84 -1.18
C TRP A 22 8.88 3.80 -0.21
N TYR A 23 8.49 4.98 -0.69
CA TYR A 23 7.69 5.91 0.09
C TYR A 23 6.29 5.35 0.38
N PHE A 24 5.64 4.77 -0.63
CA PHE A 24 4.32 4.13 -0.50
C PHE A 24 4.33 3.00 0.54
N ARG A 25 5.35 2.15 0.54
CA ARG A 25 5.57 1.10 1.54
C ARG A 25 5.58 1.66 2.95
N TYR A 26 6.35 2.72 3.18
CA TYR A 26 6.43 3.36 4.50
C TYR A 26 5.06 3.90 4.93
N TYR A 27 4.34 4.55 4.01
CA TYR A 27 3.01 5.08 4.26
C TYR A 27 1.99 3.99 4.63
N ILE A 28 1.95 2.88 3.89
CA ILE A 28 1.07 1.73 4.17
C ILE A 28 1.43 1.06 5.50
N LYS A 29 2.72 0.94 5.84
CA LYS A 29 3.16 0.40 7.13
C LYS A 29 2.58 1.21 8.30
N ASN A 30 2.59 2.54 8.21
CA ASN A 30 2.04 3.41 9.25
C ASN A 30 0.52 3.24 9.41
N ILE A 31 -0.20 3.10 8.29
CA ILE A 31 -1.65 2.87 8.32
C ILE A 31 -1.98 1.49 8.90
N THR A 32 -1.20 0.48 8.52
CA THR A 32 -1.34 -0.88 9.08
C THR A 32 -1.09 -0.87 10.59
N HIS A 33 -0.08 -0.13 11.04
CA HIS A 33 0.18 0.05 12.47
C HIS A 33 -0.99 0.73 13.19
N PHE A 34 -1.56 1.80 12.61
CA PHE A 34 -2.76 2.45 13.15
C PHE A 34 -3.91 1.45 13.35
N TYR A 35 -4.18 0.59 12.37
CA TYR A 35 -5.21 -0.43 12.48
C TYR A 35 -4.91 -1.51 13.52
N ASN A 36 -3.64 -1.89 13.67
CA ASN A 36 -3.22 -2.87 14.66
C ASN A 36 -3.33 -2.34 16.10
N GLN A 37 -3.21 -1.03 16.30
CA GLN A 37 -3.35 -0.37 17.60
C GLN A 37 -4.78 0.12 17.88
N SER A 38 -5.65 0.18 16.87
CA SER A 38 -7.03 0.64 17.03
C SER A 38 -7.88 -0.39 17.78
N GLU A 39 -8.50 0.01 18.88
CA GLU A 39 -9.49 -0.80 19.61
C GLU A 39 -10.69 -1.14 18.71
N ASN A 40 -11.07 -0.20 17.84
CA ASN A 40 -12.14 -0.40 16.87
C ASN A 40 -11.56 -0.77 15.50
N LYS A 41 -11.54 -2.07 15.21
CA LYS A 41 -11.08 -2.65 13.93
C LYS A 41 -12.04 -2.46 12.75
N SER A 42 -13.30 -2.08 13.01
CA SER A 42 -14.28 -1.80 11.97
C SER A 42 -14.23 -0.36 11.45
N LYS A 43 -13.42 0.51 12.10
CA LYS A 43 -13.26 1.91 11.70
C LYS A 43 -12.75 2.00 10.26
N LYS A 44 -13.44 2.79 9.44
CA LYS A 44 -12.94 3.16 8.11
C LYS A 44 -12.24 4.52 8.19
N ILE A 45 -11.12 4.65 7.48
CA ILE A 45 -10.38 5.91 7.37
C ILE A 45 -10.27 6.34 5.91
N LEU A 46 -10.16 7.64 5.70
CA LEU A 46 -9.81 8.20 4.40
C LEU A 46 -8.30 8.20 4.24
N ILE A 47 -7.80 7.40 3.29
CA ILE A 47 -6.41 7.32 2.90
C ILE A 47 -6.23 8.21 1.67
N SER A 48 -5.33 9.20 1.76
CA SER A 48 -4.92 10.02 0.62
C SER A 48 -3.54 9.57 0.18
N PHE A 49 -3.40 9.06 -1.03
CA PHE A 49 -2.13 8.55 -1.52
C PHE A 49 -1.23 9.69 -2.00
N PRO A 50 -0.10 9.97 -1.33
CA PRO A 50 0.70 11.14 -1.64
C PRO A 50 1.25 11.09 -3.07
N GLY A 51 1.33 12.25 -3.71
CA GLY A 51 1.74 12.36 -5.12
C GLY A 51 0.66 11.92 -6.12
N THR A 52 -0.54 11.56 -5.66
CA THR A 52 -1.67 11.19 -6.53
C THR A 52 -2.96 11.91 -6.09
N SER A 53 -3.94 11.97 -6.99
CA SER A 53 -5.31 12.39 -6.65
C SER A 53 -6.15 11.26 -6.02
N LEU A 54 -5.58 10.06 -5.86
CA LEU A 54 -6.32 8.89 -5.41
C LEU A 54 -6.61 8.99 -3.91
N ARG A 55 -7.88 8.80 -3.57
CA ARG A 55 -8.37 8.75 -2.20
C ARG A 55 -9.19 7.49 -2.01
N LEU A 56 -9.01 6.83 -0.88
CA LEU A 56 -9.66 5.56 -0.57
C LEU A 56 -10.26 5.62 0.82
N ILE A 57 -11.54 5.31 0.95
CA ILE A 57 -12.13 4.98 2.25
C ILE A 57 -11.90 3.48 2.47
N ALA A 58 -10.96 3.14 3.36
CA ALA A 58 -10.55 1.77 3.62
C ALA A 58 -10.85 1.37 5.07
N GLY A 59 -11.18 0.10 5.28
CA GLY A 59 -11.09 -0.56 6.58
C GLY A 59 -9.79 -1.36 6.69
N GLN A 60 -9.67 -2.12 7.79
CA GLN A 60 -8.50 -2.94 8.04
C GLN A 60 -8.23 -3.97 6.93
N ARG A 61 -9.28 -4.59 6.38
CA ARG A 61 -9.15 -5.64 5.37
C ARG A 61 -8.56 -5.10 4.07
N GLU A 62 -9.03 -3.94 3.62
CA GLU A 62 -8.52 -3.29 2.42
C GLU A 62 -7.06 -2.86 2.60
N VAL A 63 -6.72 -2.30 3.76
CA VAL A 63 -5.33 -1.94 4.09
C VAL A 63 -4.43 -3.18 4.12
N GLN A 64 -4.90 -4.28 4.71
CA GLN A 64 -4.12 -5.52 4.77
C GLN A 64 -3.84 -6.06 3.36
N SER A 65 -4.86 -6.08 2.48
CA SER A 65 -4.69 -6.48 1.08
C SER A 65 -3.65 -5.63 0.33
N ILE A 66 -3.62 -4.32 0.60
CA ILE A 66 -2.59 -3.43 0.03
C ILE A 66 -1.21 -3.76 0.62
N SER A 67 -1.12 -3.99 1.94
CA SER A 67 0.12 -4.37 2.61
C SER A 67 0.68 -5.69 2.07
N ASP A 68 -0.17 -6.67 1.78
CA ASP A 68 0.23 -7.98 1.26
C ASP A 68 0.79 -7.84 -0.17
N GLN A 69 0.18 -7.00 -1.01
CA GLN A 69 0.73 -6.67 -2.33
C GLN A 69 2.10 -5.98 -2.22
N VAL A 70 2.25 -5.01 -1.31
CA VAL A 70 3.53 -4.34 -1.06
C VAL A 70 4.60 -5.36 -0.64
N LYS A 71 4.26 -6.31 0.24
CA LYS A 71 5.16 -7.37 0.67
C LYS A 71 5.60 -8.25 -0.51
N SER A 72 4.67 -8.67 -1.36
CA SER A 72 4.99 -9.47 -2.54
C SER A 72 6.00 -8.79 -3.48
N TYR A 73 5.94 -7.46 -3.62
CA TYR A 73 6.94 -6.73 -4.41
C TYR A 73 8.30 -6.66 -3.70
N ILE A 74 8.33 -6.50 -2.37
CA ILE A 74 9.59 -6.51 -1.60
C ILE A 74 10.26 -7.88 -1.74
N ASP A 75 9.51 -8.95 -1.51
CA ASP A 75 10.02 -10.33 -1.61
C ASP A 75 10.61 -10.58 -3.01
N PHE A 76 9.93 -10.10 -4.07
CA PHE A 76 10.45 -10.15 -5.44
C PHE A 76 11.75 -9.35 -5.64
N PHE A 77 11.89 -8.17 -5.04
CA PHE A 77 13.13 -7.39 -5.14
C PHE A 77 14.28 -8.01 -4.35
N ASP A 78 14.00 -8.61 -3.20
CA ASP A 78 14.99 -9.30 -2.39
C ASP A 78 15.52 -10.56 -3.10
N ASP A 79 14.65 -11.32 -3.78
CA ASP A 79 15.03 -12.49 -4.60
C ASP A 79 15.93 -12.13 -5.79
N GLN A 80 15.87 -10.90 -6.30
CA GLN A 80 16.72 -10.42 -7.41
C GLN A 80 18.12 -9.98 -6.98
N ILE A 81 18.38 -9.85 -5.67
CA ILE A 81 19.68 -9.42 -5.13
C ILE A 81 20.62 -10.62 -4.88
N ILE A 82 20.20 -11.85 -5.23
CA ILE A 82 20.99 -13.09 -5.14
C ILE A 82 21.74 -13.39 -6.45
#